data_AF-A0A3D2GMM6-F1
#
_entry.id   AF-A0A3D2GMM6-F1
#
_cell.length_a   1.000
_cell.length_b   1.000
_cell.length_c   1.000
_cell.angle_alpha   90.00
_cell.angle_beta   90.00
_cell.angle_gamma   90.00
#
_symmetry.space_group_name_H-M   'P 1'
#
loop_
_entity.id
_entity.type
_entity.pdbx_description
1 polymer ?
#
loop_
_entity_poly.entity_id
_entity_poly.type
_entity_poly.pdbx_seq_one_letter_code
_entity_poly.pdbx_strand_id
1 'polypeptide(L)'
;QELDAQSFHKALELIWQVVGDANRYVDDQAPWTLKKTDPPRMGTVLYVLAEVIRNLFILIQPFVPDSSAKLLVQLGYDGVVGFDQLGEGGRLKPGTPIDKPVPIFPRLELEEAEAV
;
A
#
# COMPACT_ATOMS: atom_id res chain seq x y z
N GLN A 1 -18.47 -3.08 -4.92
CA GLN A 1 -19.21 -3.33 -6.17
C GLN A 1 -18.61 -4.51 -6.93
N GLU A 2 -17.42 -4.41 -7.54
CA GLU A 2 -16.84 -5.56 -8.29
C GLU A 2 -16.53 -6.78 -7.40
N LEU A 3 -16.04 -6.56 -6.16
CA LEU A 3 -15.82 -7.64 -5.19
C LEU A 3 -17.13 -8.35 -4.80
N ASP A 4 -18.21 -7.60 -4.58
CA ASP A 4 -19.53 -8.15 -4.23
C ASP A 4 -20.12 -8.96 -5.40
N ALA A 5 -19.87 -8.51 -6.63
CA ALA A 5 -20.23 -9.20 -7.87
C ALA A 5 -19.26 -10.33 -8.24
N GLN A 6 -18.28 -10.66 -7.39
CA GLN A 6 -17.28 -11.71 -7.60
C GLN A 6 -16.46 -11.53 -8.90
N SER A 7 -16.40 -10.30 -9.42
CA SER A 7 -15.65 -9.94 -10.62
C SER A 7 -14.20 -9.60 -10.26
N PHE A 8 -13.46 -10.59 -9.77
CA PHE A 8 -12.14 -10.39 -9.16
C PHE A 8 -11.10 -9.76 -10.09
N HIS A 9 -11.09 -10.13 -11.36
CA HIS A 9 -10.19 -9.54 -12.36
C HIS A 9 -10.40 -8.02 -12.49
N LYS A 10 -11.67 -7.57 -12.60
CA LYS A 10 -12.02 -6.15 -12.65
C LYS A 10 -11.69 -5.42 -11.34
N ALA A 11 -11.96 -6.07 -10.21
CA ALA A 11 -11.59 -5.51 -8.90
C ALA A 11 -10.07 -5.26 -8.83
N LEU A 12 -9.26 -6.23 -9.26
CA LEU A 12 -7.80 -6.10 -9.30
C LEU A 12 -7.33 -5.04 -10.31
N GLU A 13 -7.95 -4.94 -11.49
CA GLU A 13 -7.66 -3.88 -12.46
C GLU A 13 -7.86 -2.48 -11.85
N LEU A 14 -8.99 -2.26 -11.16
CA LEU A 14 -9.27 -0.98 -10.49
C LEU A 14 -8.28 -0.69 -9.36
N ILE A 15 -7.93 -1.70 -8.57
CA ILE A 15 -6.91 -1.58 -7.52
C ILE A 15 -5.56 -1.19 -8.12
N TRP A 16 -5.17 -1.80 -9.24
CA TRP A 16 -3.90 -1.50 -9.92
C TRP A 16 -3.86 -0.11 -10.54
N GLN A 17 -5.00 0.43 -10.98
CA GLN A 17 -5.08 1.83 -11.41
C GLN A 17 -4.68 2.77 -10.27
N VAL A 18 -5.19 2.53 -9.06
CA VAL A 18 -4.85 3.33 -7.86
C VAL A 18 -3.38 3.16 -7.48
N VAL A 19 -2.79 1.97 -7.61
CA VAL A 19 -1.34 1.77 -7.45
C VAL A 19 -0.56 2.65 -8.43
N GLY A 20 -1.01 2.69 -9.69
CA GLY A 20 -0.42 3.55 -10.73
C GLY A 20 -0.55 5.04 -10.40
N ASP A 21 -1.69 5.49 -9.89
CA ASP A 21 -1.90 6.87 -9.42
C ASP A 21 -0.99 7.22 -8.24
N ALA A 22 -0.84 6.32 -7.27
CA ALA A 22 0.03 6.52 -6.12
C ALA A 22 1.51 6.65 -6.54
N ASN A 23 1.96 5.82 -7.48
CA ASN A 23 3.30 5.91 -8.05
C ASN A 23 3.52 7.25 -8.78
N ARG A 24 2.59 7.67 -9.64
CA ARG A 24 2.66 8.98 -10.29
C ARG A 24 2.71 10.11 -9.27
N TYR A 25 1.88 10.04 -8.23
CA TYR A 25 1.83 11.04 -7.18
C TYR A 25 3.16 11.18 -6.43
N VAL A 26 3.79 10.07 -6.02
CA VAL A 26 5.10 10.16 -5.32
C VAL A 26 6.19 10.71 -6.23
N ASP A 27 6.18 10.36 -7.51
CA ASP A 27 7.13 10.85 -8.49
C ASP A 27 6.97 12.36 -8.74
N ASP A 28 5.73 12.81 -8.98
CA ASP A 28 5.41 14.22 -9.22
C ASP A 28 5.69 15.10 -7.99
N GLN A 29 5.41 14.60 -6.79
CA GLN A 29 5.66 15.36 -5.56
C GLN A 29 7.13 15.32 -5.13
N ALA A 30 7.93 14.36 -5.61
CA ALA A 30 9.35 14.21 -5.34
C ALA A 30 9.74 14.48 -3.85
N PRO A 31 9.21 13.73 -2.87
CA PRO A 31 9.38 14.02 -1.45
C PRO A 31 10.84 14.04 -0.98
N TRP A 32 11.74 13.33 -1.67
CA TRP A 32 13.19 13.39 -1.42
C TRP A 32 13.78 14.78 -1.62
N THR A 33 13.22 15.57 -2.55
CA THR A 33 13.59 16.97 -2.77
C THR A 33 12.97 17.86 -1.69
N LEU A 34 11.68 17.64 -1.39
CA LEU A 34 10.93 18.38 -0.37
C LEU A 34 11.57 18.28 1.02
N LYS A 35 12.27 17.18 1.32
CA LYS A 35 13.04 17.01 2.56
C LYS A 35 13.95 18.20 2.90
N LYS A 36 14.48 18.89 1.88
CA LYS A 36 15.37 20.05 2.06
C LYS A 36 14.66 21.40 1.94
N THR A 37 13.54 21.45 1.22
CA THR A 37 12.90 22.72 0.82
C THR A 37 11.60 22.99 1.57
N ASP A 38 10.78 21.96 1.82
CA ASP A 38 9.48 22.05 2.49
C ASP A 38 9.16 20.74 3.25
N PRO A 39 9.76 20.55 4.44
CA PRO A 39 9.51 19.36 5.27
C PRO A 39 8.03 19.17 5.67
N PRO A 40 7.25 20.22 6.00
CA PRO A 40 5.81 20.08 6.23
C PRO A 40 5.08 19.46 5.04
N ARG A 41 5.32 19.94 3.81
CA ARG A 41 4.71 19.38 2.61
C ARG A 41 5.14 17.94 2.36
N MET A 42 6.43 17.63 2.57
CA MET A 42 6.92 16.25 2.51
C MET A 42 6.11 15.34 3.46
N GLY A 43 5.86 15.80 4.68
CA GLY A 43 5.05 15.07 5.66
C GLY A 43 3.64 14.78 5.15
N THR A 44 2.98 15.75 4.52
CA THR A 44 1.67 15.54 3.89
C THR A 44 1.72 14.48 2.79
N VAL A 45 2.70 14.57 1.88
CA VAL A 45 2.85 13.63 0.77
C VAL A 45 3.06 12.20 1.27
N LEU A 46 3.95 12.03 2.25
CA LEU A 46 4.24 10.72 2.84
C LEU A 46 3.02 10.15 3.60
N TYR A 47 2.28 11.00 4.32
CA TYR A 47 1.05 10.58 4.99
C TYR A 47 -0.02 10.11 4.00
N VAL A 48 -0.24 10.85 2.91
CA VAL A 48 -1.19 10.47 1.85
C VAL A 48 -0.79 9.13 1.24
N LEU A 49 0.49 8.94 0.91
CA LEU A 49 0.98 7.68 0.37
C LEU A 49 0.79 6.52 1.35
N ALA A 50 1.13 6.70 2.62
CA ALA A 50 0.95 5.66 3.63
C ALA A 50 -0.53 5.27 3.78
N GLU A 51 -1.44 6.23 3.73
CA GLU A 51 -2.89 5.99 3.77
C GLU A 51 -3.40 5.26 2.52
N VAL A 52 -2.94 5.64 1.33
CA VAL A 52 -3.29 4.93 0.09
C VAL A 52 -2.81 3.49 0.15
N ILE A 53 -1.55 3.27 0.54
CA ILE A 53 -0.96 1.95 0.71
C ILE A 53 -1.76 1.12 1.73
N ARG A 54 -2.11 1.70 2.89
CA ARG A 54 -2.93 1.02 3.90
C ARG A 54 -4.25 0.50 3.31
N ASN A 55 -5.01 1.38 2.63
CA ASN A 55 -6.30 1.00 2.06
C ASN A 55 -6.13 -0.06 0.94
N LEU A 56 -5.12 0.07 0.09
CA LEU A 56 -4.81 -0.93 -0.94
C LEU A 56 -4.54 -2.30 -0.31
N PHE A 57 -3.72 -2.35 0.74
CA PHE A 57 -3.37 -3.61 1.40
C PHE A 57 -4.53 -4.21 2.20
N ILE A 58 -5.48 -3.40 2.69
CA ILE A 58 -6.74 -3.93 3.23
C ILE A 58 -7.58 -4.58 2.13
N LEU A 59 -7.71 -3.93 0.97
CA LEU A 59 -8.54 -4.40 -0.15
C LEU A 59 -8.00 -5.69 -0.80
N ILE A 60 -6.68 -5.87 -0.86
CA ILE A 60 -6.06 -7.04 -1.51
C ILE A 60 -5.85 -8.23 -0.57
N GLN A 61 -6.25 -8.15 0.70
CA GLN A 61 -6.16 -9.26 1.64
C GLN A 61 -6.73 -10.59 1.10
N PRO A 62 -7.86 -10.63 0.38
CA PRO A 62 -8.39 -11.89 -0.18
C PRO A 62 -7.49 -12.54 -1.23
N PHE A 63 -6.55 -11.78 -1.82
CA PHE A 63 -5.68 -12.25 -2.90
C PHE A 63 -4.25 -12.51 -2.42
N VAL A 64 -3.73 -11.68 -1.51
CA VAL A 64 -2.36 -11.77 -0.96
C VAL A 64 -2.37 -11.59 0.56
N PRO A 65 -2.97 -12.53 1.33
CA PRO A 65 -3.21 -12.37 2.76
C PRO A 65 -1.90 -12.17 3.55
N ASP A 66 -0.88 -12.97 3.28
CA ASP A 66 0.39 -12.92 4.02
C ASP A 66 1.14 -11.60 3.80
N SER A 67 1.21 -11.14 2.55
CA SER A 67 1.84 -9.85 2.21
C SER A 67 1.09 -8.68 2.80
N SER A 68 -0.24 -8.78 2.85
CA SER A 68 -1.10 -7.75 3.46
C SER A 68 -0.94 -7.67 4.96
N ALA A 69 -0.92 -8.82 5.64
CA ALA A 69 -0.62 -8.88 7.07
C ALA A 69 0.76 -8.28 7.38
N LYS A 70 1.80 -8.66 6.61
CA LYS A 70 3.16 -8.12 6.78
C LYS A 70 3.21 -6.60 6.64
N LEU A 71 2.51 -6.02 5.67
CA LEU A 71 2.51 -4.57 5.49
C LEU A 71 1.72 -3.86 6.58
N LEU A 72 0.54 -4.37 6.95
CA LEU A 72 -0.29 -3.75 7.98
C LEU A 72 0.40 -3.76 9.34
N VAL A 73 1.14 -4.82 9.67
CA VAL A 73 2.02 -4.86 10.85
C VAL A 73 3.10 -3.78 10.79
N GLN A 74 3.75 -3.57 9.64
CA GLN A 74 4.73 -2.48 9.50
C GLN A 74 4.10 -1.10 9.70
N LEU A 75 2.81 -0.93 9.41
CA LEU A 75 2.05 0.29 9.67
C LEU A 75 1.50 0.39 11.10
N GLY A 76 1.81 -0.57 11.98
CA GLY A 76 1.41 -0.57 13.40
C GLY A 76 0.02 -1.16 13.67
N TYR A 77 -0.53 -1.95 12.74
CA TYR A 77 -1.76 -2.71 12.98
C TYR A 77 -1.43 -4.11 13.47
N ASP A 78 -2.02 -4.48 14.61
CA ASP A 78 -1.94 -5.83 15.15
C ASP A 78 -3.23 -6.60 14.87
N GLY A 79 -3.10 -7.86 14.48
CA GLY A 79 -4.24 -8.76 14.26
C GLY A 79 -4.93 -8.59 12.91
N VAL A 80 -6.19 -9.04 12.83
CA VAL A 80 -6.97 -9.05 11.59
C VAL A 80 -7.58 -7.67 11.36
N VAL A 81 -7.23 -7.04 10.24
CA VAL A 81 -7.78 -5.74 9.83
C VAL A 81 -8.91 -5.97 8.84
N GLY A 82 -10.15 -5.68 9.24
CA GLY A 82 -11.32 -5.84 8.37
C GLY A 82 -11.52 -4.68 7.40
N PHE A 83 -12.47 -4.85 6.47
CA PHE A 83 -12.86 -3.81 5.51
C PHE A 83 -13.57 -2.62 6.18
N ASP A 84 -14.03 -2.77 7.42
CA ASP A 84 -14.57 -1.69 8.25
C ASP A 84 -13.51 -0.62 8.59
N GLN A 85 -12.22 -0.96 8.48
CA GLN A 85 -11.11 -0.04 8.68
C GLN A 85 -10.77 0.79 7.42
N LEU A 86 -11.50 0.62 6.32
CA LEU A 86 -11.32 1.42 5.11
C LEU A 86 -11.75 2.88 5.33
N GLY A 87 -11.09 3.80 4.64
CA GLY A 87 -11.39 5.22 4.72
C GLY A 87 -11.05 5.81 6.09
N GLU A 88 -11.91 6.71 6.59
CA GLU A 88 -11.60 7.58 7.73
C GLU A 88 -11.51 6.82 9.07
N GLY A 89 -12.30 5.76 9.23
CA GLY A 89 -12.45 5.05 10.50
C GLY A 89 -11.20 4.32 10.97
N GLY A 90 -10.32 3.94 10.03
CA GLY A 90 -9.09 3.22 10.31
C GLY A 90 -7.82 4.00 9.98
N ARG A 91 -7.86 5.34 9.84
CA ARG A 91 -6.68 6.13 9.44
C ARG A 91 -5.50 5.99 10.40
N LEU A 92 -4.30 6.08 9.83
CA LEU A 92 -3.06 6.24 10.58
C LEU A 92 -3.13 7.49 11.47
N LYS A 93 -2.72 7.31 12.72
CA LYS A 93 -2.58 8.42 13.67
C LYS A 93 -1.25 9.14 13.43
N PRO A 94 -1.25 10.45 13.14
CA PRO A 94 0.00 11.20 12.98
C PRO A 94 0.88 11.11 14.24
N GLY A 95 2.18 10.94 14.02
CA GLY A 95 3.16 10.80 15.11
C GLY A 95 3.34 9.37 15.64
N THR A 96 2.56 8.39 15.16
CA THR A 96 2.82 6.98 15.45
C THR A 96 4.20 6.58 14.93
N PRO A 97 5.09 6.00 15.77
CA PRO A 97 6.36 5.46 15.34
C PRO A 97 6.14 4.30 14.35
N ILE A 98 6.95 4.26 13.29
CA ILE A 98 6.97 3.18 12.31
C ILE A 98 8.38 2.58 12.35
N ASP A 99 8.45 1.26 12.44
CA ASP A 99 9.73 0.55 12.37
C ASP A 99 10.35 0.67 10.98
N LYS A 100 11.64 0.32 10.85
CA LYS A 100 12.31 0.35 9.56
C LYS A 100 11.57 -0.57 8.57
N PRO A 101 11.05 -0.05 7.44
CA PRO A 101 10.28 -0.86 6.51
C PRO A 101 11.12 -1.99 5.92
N VAL A 102 10.48 -3.15 5.75
CA VAL A 102 11.06 -4.34 5.11
C VAL A 102 10.32 -4.57 3.78
N PRO A 103 11.03 -4.91 2.68
CA PRO A 103 10.39 -5.23 1.42
C PRO A 103 9.28 -6.29 1.58
N ILE A 104 8.08 -5.97 1.10
CA ILE A 104 6.91 -6.86 1.22
C ILE A 104 6.98 -8.01 0.20
N PHE A 105 7.38 -7.69 -1.03
CA PHE A 105 7.49 -8.65 -2.13
C PHE A 105 8.97 -8.83 -2.47
N PRO A 106 9.59 -9.98 -2.14
CA PRO A 106 10.94 -10.28 -2.58
C PRO A 106 10.98 -10.45 -4.10
N ARG A 107 12.14 -10.16 -4.70
CA ARG A 107 12.36 -10.41 -6.13
C ARG A 107 12.25 -11.92 -6.38
N LEU A 108 11.54 -12.29 -7.45
CA LEU A 108 11.53 -13.67 -7.93
C LEU A 108 12.84 -13.92 -8.70
N GLU A 109 13.60 -14.91 -8.25
CA GLU A 109 14.69 -15.48 -9.04
C GLU A 109 14.06 -16.51 -9.97
N LEU A 110 14.02 -16.21 -11.26
CA LEU A 110 13.54 -17.15 -12.27
C LEU A 110 14.74 -18.00 -12.70
N GLU A 111 14.73 -19.29 -12.35
CA GLU A 111 15.59 -20.25 -13.05
C GLU A 111 15.17 -20.25 -14.52
N GLU A 112 16.12 -20.10 -15.44
CA GLU A 112 15.85 -20.22 -16.87
C GLU A 112 15.16 -21.56 -17.11
N ALA A 113 13.87 -21.52 -17.44
CA ALA A 113 13.15 -22.72 -17.80
C ALA A 113 13.87 -23.33 -19.00
N GLU A 114 14.49 -24.50 -18.81
CA GLU A 114 15.05 -25.26 -19.93
C GLU A 114 13.94 -25.44 -20.96
N ALA A 115 14.15 -24.84 -22.14
CA ALA A 115 13.22 -24.95 -23.24
C ALA A 115 13.12 -26.44 -23.62
N VAL A 116 11.99 -27.06 -23.32
CA VAL A 116 11.61 -28.41 -23.80
C VAL A 116 11.07 -28.30 -25.22
#